data_AF-A0AAV9FVR1-F1
#
_entry.id   AF-A0AAV9FVR1-F1
#
_cell.length_a   1.000
_cell.length_b   1.000
_cell.length_c   1.000
_cell.angle_alpha   90.00
_cell.angle_beta   90.00
_cell.angle_gamma   90.00
#
_symmetry.space_group_name_H-M   'P 1'
#
loop_
_entity.id
_entity.type
_entity.pdbx_description
1 polymer ?
#
loop_
_entity_poly.entity_id
_entity_poly.type
_entity_poly.pdbx_seq_one_letter_code
_entity_poly.pdbx_strand_id
1 'polypeptide(L)'
;MISSYSKKRIESKRKKSFQQNPFAKIGIIPVNPVFYNYFSGLEEFLSYLKNDRFVGPGIISIPAQKEPYLSETNCKAKLEWKRGELIVFLEGKKNSKSFLIPLNSTDTNGKKRNKLEFLPDFFHFQNGEDEFSVRLQPLDLKRIHLQINSKVGLEFSGILIRLSGWKKWFLSLS
;
A
#
# COMPACT_ATOMS: atom_id res chain seq x y z
N MET A 1 3.76 -16.98 6.18
CA MET A 1 2.78 -17.48 7.16
C MET A 1 2.63 -16.46 8.28
N ILE A 2 1.42 -15.96 8.54
CA ILE A 2 1.17 -15.08 9.69
C ILE A 2 1.06 -15.95 10.94
N SER A 3 1.88 -15.66 11.95
CA SER A 3 1.90 -16.46 13.18
C SER A 3 0.52 -16.44 13.87
N SER A 4 0.18 -17.52 14.56
CA SER A 4 -1.06 -17.65 15.36
C SER A 4 -1.25 -16.48 16.34
N TYR A 5 -0.14 -15.93 16.84
CA TYR A 5 -0.13 -14.78 17.74
C TYR A 5 -0.60 -13.48 17.05
N SER A 6 -0.19 -13.28 15.79
CA SER A 6 -0.62 -12.13 14.99
C SER A 6 -2.11 -12.22 14.64
N LYS A 7 -2.65 -13.41 14.34
CA LYS A 7 -4.09 -13.62 14.09
C LYS A 7 -4.96 -13.21 15.28
N LYS A 8 -4.65 -13.67 16.49
CA LYS A 8 -5.39 -13.28 17.71
C LYS A 8 -5.33 -11.77 17.97
N ARG A 9 -4.18 -11.14 17.69
CA ARG A 9 -4.00 -9.69 17.83
C ARG A 9 -4.81 -8.90 16.81
N ILE A 10 -4.90 -9.37 15.57
CA ILE A 10 -5.74 -8.79 14.50
C ILE A 10 -7.21 -8.86 14.89
N GLU A 11 -7.68 -10.03 15.32
CA GLU A 11 -9.07 -10.22 15.76
C GLU A 11 -9.41 -9.33 16.95
N SER A 12 -8.51 -9.21 17.93
CA SER A 12 -8.68 -8.32 19.07
C SER A 12 -8.77 -6.84 18.66
N LYS A 13 -7.91 -6.38 17.75
CA LYS A 13 -7.97 -5.01 17.21
C LYS A 13 -9.24 -4.77 16.40
N ARG A 14 -9.67 -5.73 15.56
CA ARG A 14 -10.94 -5.67 14.80
C ARG A 14 -12.14 -5.57 15.75
N LYS A 15 -12.19 -6.38 16.81
CA LYS A 15 -13.25 -6.33 17.84
C LYS A 15 -13.28 -5.00 18.58
N LYS A 16 -12.12 -4.49 19.01
CA LYS A 16 -12.04 -3.20 19.73
C LYS A 16 -12.49 -2.03 18.86
N SER A 17 -12.12 -2.03 17.58
CA SER A 17 -12.57 -1.03 16.60
C SER A 17 -14.08 -1.12 16.35
N PHE A 18 -14.64 -2.33 16.26
CA PHE A 18 -16.07 -2.54 16.08
C PHE A 18 -16.89 -2.01 17.28
N GLN A 19 -16.41 -2.24 18.51
CA GLN A 19 -17.07 -1.77 19.73
C GLN A 19 -17.08 -0.24 19.89
N GLN A 20 -16.13 0.46 19.25
CA GLN A 20 -16.06 1.92 19.25
C GLN A 20 -16.93 2.57 18.16
N ASN A 21 -17.58 1.77 17.32
CA ASN A 21 -18.41 2.27 16.23
C ASN A 21 -19.83 2.63 16.75
N PRO A 22 -20.30 3.89 16.63
CA PRO A 22 -21.62 4.30 17.13
C PRO A 22 -22.79 3.53 16.50
N PHE A 23 -22.60 2.96 15.29
CA PHE A 23 -23.61 2.14 14.62
C PHE A 23 -23.76 0.72 15.20
N ALA A 24 -22.75 0.20 15.91
CA ALA A 24 -22.83 -1.12 16.52
C ALA A 24 -23.87 -1.20 17.66
N LYS A 25 -24.23 -0.05 18.25
CA LYS A 25 -25.25 0.04 19.32
C LYS A 25 -26.69 -0.10 18.83
N ILE A 26 -26.93 -0.02 17.52
CA ILE A 26 -28.28 0.04 16.92
C ILE A 26 -28.67 -1.32 16.30
N GLY A 27 -27.88 -2.38 16.51
CA GLY A 27 -28.21 -3.73 16.03
C GLY A 27 -28.08 -3.92 14.50
N ILE A 28 -27.73 -2.87 13.76
CA ILE A 28 -27.34 -2.97 12.35
C ILE A 28 -25.93 -3.57 12.36
N ILE A 29 -25.79 -4.86 12.04
CA ILE A 29 -24.48 -5.46 11.75
C ILE A 29 -24.04 -4.84 10.43
N PRO A 30 -23.13 -3.88 10.46
CA PRO A 30 -22.76 -3.25 9.22
C PRO A 30 -21.85 -4.27 8.52
N VAL A 31 -22.14 -4.61 7.26
CA VAL A 31 -21.30 -5.47 6.43
C VAL A 31 -19.93 -4.79 6.36
N ASN A 32 -19.05 -5.19 7.28
CA ASN A 32 -17.77 -4.60 7.70
C ASN A 32 -17.35 -3.28 6.99
N PRO A 33 -17.91 -2.09 7.34
CA PRO A 33 -17.73 -0.94 6.46
C PRO A 33 -16.54 -0.03 6.76
N VAL A 34 -15.77 -0.20 7.85
CA VAL A 34 -15.04 0.99 8.34
C VAL A 34 -13.53 0.87 8.52
N PHE A 35 -12.90 -0.31 8.66
CA PHE A 35 -11.44 -0.32 8.87
C PHE A 35 -10.74 -1.52 8.22
N TYR A 36 -10.32 -1.33 6.97
CA TYR A 36 -9.36 -2.22 6.28
C TYR A 36 -7.91 -1.98 6.73
N ASN A 37 -7.71 -1.44 7.93
CA ASN A 37 -6.38 -1.22 8.50
C ASN A 37 -5.71 -2.51 8.99
N TYR A 38 -6.37 -3.67 8.82
CA TYR A 38 -5.88 -4.95 9.32
C TYR A 38 -6.16 -6.06 8.32
N PHE A 39 -5.19 -6.37 7.45
CA PHE A 39 -5.21 -7.54 6.59
C PHE A 39 -4.75 -8.77 7.38
N SER A 40 -5.48 -9.86 7.23
CA SER A 40 -5.14 -11.18 7.76
C SER A 40 -4.06 -11.90 6.96
N GLY A 41 -3.62 -11.33 5.82
CA GLY A 41 -2.62 -11.89 4.93
C GLY A 41 -2.42 -11.13 3.62
N LEU A 42 -1.35 -11.51 2.90
CA LEU A 42 -1.02 -11.01 1.56
C LEU A 42 -2.20 -11.13 0.61
N GLU A 43 -2.91 -12.26 0.60
CA GLU A 43 -4.06 -12.50 -0.28
C GLU A 43 -5.17 -11.45 -0.10
N GLU A 44 -5.51 -11.12 1.15
CA GLU A 44 -6.53 -10.10 1.46
C GLU A 44 -6.06 -8.71 1.04
N PHE A 45 -4.77 -8.41 1.21
CA PHE A 45 -4.16 -7.16 0.74
C PHE A 45 -4.16 -7.05 -0.79
N LEU A 46 -3.82 -8.12 -1.51
CA LEU A 46 -3.87 -8.15 -2.97
C LEU A 46 -5.31 -8.06 -3.49
N SER A 47 -6.26 -8.71 -2.81
CA SER A 47 -7.68 -8.58 -3.10
C SER A 47 -8.14 -7.12 -2.98
N TYR A 48 -7.67 -6.41 -1.94
CA TYR A 48 -7.89 -4.97 -1.80
C TYR A 48 -7.30 -4.15 -2.95
N LEU A 49 -6.19 -4.56 -3.57
CA LEU A 49 -5.60 -3.84 -4.70
C LEU A 49 -6.13 -4.27 -6.07
N LYS A 50 -6.91 -5.36 -6.16
CA LYS A 50 -7.27 -6.02 -7.41
C LYS A 50 -8.04 -5.12 -8.37
N ASN A 51 -7.46 -4.92 -9.55
CA ASN A 51 -8.01 -4.14 -10.67
C ASN A 51 -8.21 -2.64 -10.40
N ASP A 52 -7.85 -2.16 -9.22
CA ASP A 52 -7.94 -0.75 -8.86
C ASP A 52 -6.62 -0.04 -9.11
N ARG A 53 -6.72 1.27 -9.39
CA ARG A 53 -5.58 2.18 -9.46
C ARG A 53 -5.71 3.15 -8.32
N PHE A 54 -4.61 3.55 -7.71
CA PHE A 54 -4.61 4.62 -6.72
C PHE A 54 -3.74 5.75 -7.21
N VAL A 55 -4.21 6.99 -7.10
CA VAL A 55 -3.48 8.18 -7.55
C VAL A 55 -3.59 9.27 -6.50
N GLY A 56 -2.51 9.99 -6.25
CA GLY A 56 -2.54 11.13 -5.35
C GLY A 56 -1.25 11.94 -5.36
N PRO A 57 -1.31 13.20 -4.93
CA PRO A 57 -0.11 13.99 -4.68
C PRO A 57 0.59 13.52 -3.41
N GLY A 58 1.89 13.81 -3.31
CA GLY A 58 2.66 13.62 -2.08
C GLY A 58 3.74 14.68 -1.95
N ILE A 59 4.38 14.66 -0.79
CA ILE A 59 5.47 15.56 -0.43
C ILE A 59 6.76 14.75 -0.44
N ILE A 60 7.82 15.37 -0.96
CA ILE A 60 9.20 14.88 -0.83
C ILE A 60 9.83 15.61 0.36
N SER A 61 10.50 14.87 1.25
CA SER A 61 11.42 15.51 2.18
C SER A 61 12.71 15.74 1.43
N ILE A 62 13.03 17.00 1.12
CA ILE A 62 14.31 17.35 0.49
C ILE A 62 15.25 17.88 1.57
N PRO A 63 15.95 17.05 2.36
CA PRO A 63 17.16 17.52 3.01
C PRO A 63 18.29 17.32 2.01
N ALA A 64 18.65 18.39 1.26
CA ALA A 64 19.89 18.48 0.46
C ALA A 64 20.41 17.14 -0.10
N GLN A 65 19.55 16.36 -0.76
CA GLN A 65 19.91 15.04 -1.24
C GLN A 65 20.90 15.20 -2.40
N LYS A 66 22.00 14.45 -2.38
CA LYS A 66 23.01 14.51 -3.44
C LYS A 66 22.44 14.12 -4.81
N GLU A 67 21.44 13.24 -4.87
CA GLU A 67 20.82 12.73 -6.10
C GLU A 67 19.35 12.30 -5.87
N PRO A 68 18.39 13.23 -5.77
CA PRO A 68 16.97 12.89 -5.56
C PRO A 68 16.36 12.25 -6.81
N TYR A 69 15.33 11.40 -6.65
CA TYR A 69 14.64 10.80 -7.81
C TYR A 69 13.86 11.83 -8.62
N LEU A 70 13.35 12.87 -7.95
CA LEU A 70 12.69 14.01 -8.58
C LEU A 70 13.32 15.30 -8.07
N SER A 71 13.54 16.26 -8.97
CA SER A 71 14.10 17.58 -8.63
C SER A 71 13.08 18.53 -7.98
N GLU A 72 11.83 18.10 -7.80
CA GLU A 72 10.69 18.94 -7.46
C GLU A 72 9.99 18.46 -6.19
N THR A 73 9.49 19.39 -5.38
CA THR A 73 8.82 19.11 -4.09
C THR A 73 7.41 18.53 -4.23
N ASN A 74 6.70 18.88 -5.30
CA ASN A 74 5.34 18.42 -5.59
C ASN A 74 5.38 17.34 -6.67
N CYS A 75 5.01 16.13 -6.30
CA CYS A 75 4.95 15.00 -7.22
C CYS A 75 3.62 14.23 -7.07
N LYS A 76 3.24 13.52 -8.12
CA LYS A 76 2.09 12.63 -8.10
C LYS A 76 2.60 11.20 -8.11
N ALA A 77 1.96 10.35 -7.32
CA ALA A 77 2.19 8.93 -7.38
C ALA A 77 0.96 8.21 -7.92
N LYS A 78 1.23 7.11 -8.61
CA LYS A 78 0.24 6.18 -9.11
C LYS A 78 0.65 4.77 -8.72
N LEU A 79 -0.26 4.04 -8.08
CA LEU A 79 -0.09 2.66 -7.65
C LEU A 79 -1.05 1.77 -8.46
N GLU A 80 -0.51 0.72 -9.06
CA GLU A 80 -1.29 -0.31 -9.75
C GLU A 80 -0.77 -1.71 -9.38
N TRP A 81 -1.67 -2.69 -9.32
CA TRP A 81 -1.30 -4.10 -9.29
C TRP A 81 -1.56 -4.75 -10.66
N LYS A 82 -0.52 -5.29 -11.30
CA LYS A 82 -0.61 -5.98 -12.60
C LYS A 82 0.30 -7.19 -12.65
N ARG A 83 -0.20 -8.30 -13.20
CA ARG A 83 0.59 -9.51 -13.53
C ARG A 83 1.46 -10.04 -12.38
N GLY A 84 1.01 -9.92 -11.13
CA GLY A 84 1.77 -10.39 -9.96
C GLY A 84 2.78 -9.37 -9.41
N GLU A 85 2.79 -8.15 -9.91
CA GLU A 85 3.71 -7.08 -9.48
C GLU A 85 2.93 -5.84 -9.04
N LEU A 86 3.39 -5.23 -7.96
CA LEU A 86 2.98 -3.88 -7.60
C LEU A 86 3.88 -2.90 -8.34
N ILE A 87 3.25 -1.97 -9.04
CA ILE A 87 3.93 -0.95 -9.83
C ILE A 87 3.59 0.40 -9.21
N VAL A 88 4.63 1.13 -8.81
CA VAL A 88 4.52 2.50 -8.32
C VAL A 88 5.18 3.43 -9.32
N PHE A 89 4.41 4.35 -9.88
CA PHE A 89 4.92 5.42 -10.74
C PHE A 89 4.94 6.73 -9.96
N LEU A 90 6.11 7.35 -9.88
CA LEU A 90 6.29 8.73 -9.44
C LEU A 90 6.43 9.63 -10.66
N GLU A 91 5.63 10.69 -10.70
CA GLU A 91 5.58 11.67 -11.78
C GLU A 91 5.84 13.07 -11.20
N GLY A 92 6.96 13.68 -11.60
CA GLY A 92 7.22 15.10 -11.47
C GLY A 92 6.88 15.84 -12.78
N LYS A 93 7.10 17.15 -12.86
CA LYS A 93 6.78 17.91 -14.09
C LYS A 93 7.71 17.59 -15.26
N LYS A 94 8.99 17.26 -14.98
CA LYS A 94 10.02 16.98 -16.00
C LYS A 94 10.46 15.53 -16.07
N ASN A 95 10.48 14.84 -14.92
CA ASN A 95 11.04 13.49 -14.79
C ASN A 95 10.00 12.56 -14.17
N SER A 96 10.15 11.26 -14.44
CA SER A 96 9.33 10.20 -13.85
C SER A 96 10.19 9.03 -13.43
N LYS A 97 9.78 8.30 -12.40
CA LYS A 97 10.43 7.08 -11.94
C LYS A 97 9.41 5.98 -11.65
N SER A 98 9.69 4.77 -12.10
CA SER A 98 8.89 3.58 -11.80
C SER A 98 9.61 2.64 -10.84
N PHE A 99 8.86 2.10 -9.89
CA PHE A 99 9.32 1.07 -8.96
C PHE A 99 8.51 -0.19 -9.21
N LEU A 100 9.21 -1.28 -9.48
CA LEU A 100 8.63 -2.62 -9.63
C LEU A 100 8.86 -3.39 -8.34
N ILE A 101 7.77 -3.90 -7.78
CA ILE A 101 7.78 -4.64 -6.52
C ILE A 101 7.27 -6.06 -6.82
N PRO A 102 8.18 -7.04 -6.95
CA PRO A 102 7.81 -8.42 -7.18
C PRO A 102 7.19 -9.02 -5.92
N LEU A 103 5.93 -9.46 -6.01
CA LEU A 103 5.22 -10.07 -4.88
C LEU A 103 5.57 -11.55 -4.68
N ASN A 104 6.19 -12.18 -5.68
CA ASN A 104 6.55 -13.60 -5.69
C ASN A 104 8.03 -13.84 -5.34
N SER A 105 8.75 -12.84 -4.83
CA SER A 105 10.17 -12.97 -4.49
C SER A 105 10.35 -13.91 -3.30
N THR A 106 10.60 -15.19 -3.60
CA THR A 106 11.05 -16.22 -2.65
C THR A 106 12.58 -16.31 -2.61
N ASP A 107 13.29 -15.21 -2.88
CA ASP A 107 14.75 -15.23 -2.94
C ASP A 107 15.36 -15.24 -1.55
N THR A 108 15.42 -16.45 -0.99
CA THR A 108 16.11 -16.78 0.23
C THR A 108 17.61 -17.02 0.02
N ASN A 109 18.20 -16.58 -1.12
CA ASN A 109 19.51 -16.90 -1.73
C ASN A 109 20.82 -16.00 -1.66
N GLY A 110 20.81 -14.65 -1.68
CA GLY A 110 22.04 -13.79 -1.76
C GLY A 110 22.30 -12.65 -0.71
N LYS A 111 23.45 -11.95 -0.76
CA LYS A 111 23.83 -10.86 0.19
C LYS A 111 23.13 -9.50 -0.04
N LYS A 112 22.49 -9.29 -1.18
CA LYS A 112 21.67 -8.10 -1.54
C LYS A 112 20.26 -8.59 -1.88
N ARG A 113 19.42 -8.84 -0.87
CA ARG A 113 18.08 -9.41 -1.07
C ARG A 113 17.01 -8.36 -0.94
N ASN A 114 15.98 -8.53 -1.76
CA ASN A 114 14.70 -7.88 -1.55
C ASN A 114 14.05 -8.43 -0.28
N LYS A 115 13.50 -7.55 0.56
CA LYS A 115 12.78 -7.93 1.78
C LYS A 115 11.32 -7.55 1.62
N LEU A 116 10.44 -8.53 1.83
CA LEU A 116 9.00 -8.35 1.77
C LEU A 116 8.42 -8.62 3.16
N GLU A 117 7.82 -7.61 3.76
CA GLU A 117 7.17 -7.71 5.06
C GLU A 117 5.68 -7.39 4.94
N PHE A 118 4.87 -8.31 5.43
CA PHE A 118 3.42 -8.13 5.56
C PHE A 118 3.05 -8.07 7.03
N LEU A 119 2.63 -6.90 7.45
CA LEU A 119 1.97 -6.71 8.74
C LEU A 119 0.51 -6.34 8.50
N PRO A 120 -0.35 -6.54 9.51
CA PRO A 120 -1.78 -6.32 9.32
C PRO A 120 -2.11 -4.90 8.89
N ASP A 121 -1.36 -3.93 9.39
CA ASP A 121 -1.53 -2.49 9.18
C ASP A 121 -0.68 -1.91 8.06
N PHE A 122 0.31 -2.64 7.53
CA PHE A 122 1.07 -2.17 6.39
C PHE A 122 1.78 -3.28 5.62
N PHE A 123 1.98 -3.00 4.34
CA PHE A 123 2.89 -3.70 3.48
C PHE A 123 4.20 -2.93 3.38
N HIS A 124 5.33 -3.64 3.45
CA HIS A 124 6.65 -3.05 3.28
C HIS A 124 7.51 -3.90 2.36
N PHE A 125 8.14 -3.24 1.41
CA PHE A 125 9.12 -3.81 0.51
C PHE A 125 10.41 -3.01 0.59
N GLN A 126 11.53 -3.71 0.65
CA GLN A 126 12.86 -3.12 0.54
C GLN A 126 13.58 -3.80 -0.61
N ASN A 127 14.09 -3.01 -1.56
CA ASN A 127 14.95 -3.48 -2.63
C ASN A 127 16.42 -3.39 -2.18
N GLY A 128 17.14 -4.50 -2.24
CA GLY A 128 18.53 -4.59 -1.78
C GLY A 128 19.57 -4.15 -2.82
N GLU A 129 19.20 -4.07 -4.10
CA GLU A 129 20.07 -3.66 -5.20
C GLU A 129 20.02 -2.16 -5.43
N ASP A 130 18.80 -1.63 -5.59
CA ASP A 130 18.52 -0.22 -5.85
C ASP A 130 18.38 0.62 -4.57
N GLU A 131 18.54 -0.01 -3.40
CA GLU A 131 18.50 0.60 -2.06
C GLU A 131 17.29 1.52 -1.83
N PHE A 132 16.11 1.13 -2.31
CA PHE A 132 14.85 1.81 -2.01
C PHE A 132 13.95 0.96 -1.14
N SER A 133 12.98 1.61 -0.50
CA SER A 133 11.89 0.92 0.17
C SER A 133 10.55 1.57 -0.15
N VAL A 134 9.52 0.74 -0.22
CA VAL A 134 8.13 1.14 -0.42
C VAL A 134 7.33 0.66 0.78
N ARG A 135 6.52 1.54 1.35
CA ARG A 135 5.55 1.20 2.40
C ARG A 135 4.17 1.62 1.94
N LEU A 136 3.23 0.70 2.06
CA LEU A 136 1.82 0.89 1.76
C LEU A 136 1.01 0.66 3.04
N GLN A 137 0.27 1.67 3.47
CA GLN A 137 -0.60 1.59 4.63
C GLN A 137 -2.03 1.94 4.21
N PRO A 138 -2.91 0.94 4.03
CA PRO A 138 -4.32 1.18 3.78
C PRO A 138 -4.94 1.95 4.94
N LEU A 139 -5.69 3.01 4.60
CA LEU A 139 -6.36 3.87 5.57
C LEU A 139 -7.85 3.57 5.62
N ASP A 140 -8.42 3.24 4.46
CA ASP A 140 -9.79 2.74 4.27
C ASP A 140 -9.94 2.14 2.86
N LEU A 141 -11.19 1.84 2.47
CA LEU A 141 -11.55 1.31 1.16
C LEU A 141 -11.15 2.19 -0.04
N LYS A 142 -10.98 3.49 0.16
CA LYS A 142 -10.74 4.46 -0.90
C LYS A 142 -9.36 5.08 -0.83
N ARG A 143 -8.61 4.87 0.26
CA ARG A 143 -7.38 5.60 0.53
C ARG A 143 -6.28 4.67 1.01
N ILE A 144 -5.09 4.88 0.45
CA ILE A 144 -3.86 4.22 0.87
C ILE A 144 -2.77 5.26 1.04
N HIS A 145 -2.04 5.22 2.16
CA HIS A 145 -0.83 5.99 2.32
C HIS A 145 0.33 5.25 1.64
N LEU A 146 1.04 5.95 0.77
CA LEU A 146 2.25 5.49 0.12
C LEU A 146 3.44 6.28 0.67
N GLN A 147 4.48 5.56 1.06
CA GLN A 147 5.77 6.12 1.41
C GLN A 147 6.86 5.42 0.58
N ILE A 148 7.77 6.20 0.00
CA ILE A 148 8.95 5.71 -0.71
C ILE A 148 10.18 6.35 -0.09
N ASN A 149 11.14 5.52 0.31
CA ASN A 149 12.44 6.00 0.77
C ASN A 149 13.54 5.46 -0.16
N SER A 150 14.58 6.24 -0.38
CA SER A 150 15.85 5.83 -1.00
C SER A 150 16.93 5.71 0.08
N LYS A 151 18.16 5.37 -0.33
CA LYS A 151 19.36 5.47 0.50
C LYS A 151 19.52 6.84 1.17
N VAL A 152 19.11 7.92 0.47
CA VAL A 152 19.37 9.30 0.86
C VAL A 152 18.18 9.97 1.55
N GLY A 153 17.05 9.28 1.73
CA GLY A 153 15.94 9.76 2.56
C GLY A 153 14.55 9.50 1.98
N LEU A 154 13.59 10.33 2.38
CA LEU A 154 12.17 10.19 2.01
C LEU A 154 11.90 10.85 0.65
N GLU A 155 11.68 10.02 -0.37
CA GLU A 155 11.44 10.43 -1.76
C GLU A 155 9.96 10.71 -2.05
N PHE A 156 9.05 10.12 -1.29
CA PHE A 156 7.61 10.38 -1.41
C PHE A 156 6.87 10.01 -0.13
N SER A 157 5.95 10.86 0.30
CA SER A 157 4.91 10.51 1.26
C SER A 157 3.60 11.17 0.88
N GLY A 158 2.54 10.38 0.70
CA GLY A 158 1.25 10.93 0.27
C GLY A 158 0.10 9.93 0.39
N ILE A 159 -1.12 10.47 0.47
CA ILE A 159 -2.34 9.66 0.45
C ILE A 159 -2.79 9.54 -1.01
N LEU A 160 -2.89 8.31 -1.50
CA LEU A 160 -3.42 8.00 -2.81
C LEU A 160 -4.90 7.65 -2.69
N ILE A 161 -5.69 8.17 -3.62
CA ILE A 161 -7.13 7.93 -3.71
C ILE A 161 -7.39 6.85 -4.75
N ARG A 162 -8.23 5.89 -4.40
CA ARG A 162 -8.69 4.82 -5.27
C ARG A 162 -9.49 5.42 -6.43
N LEU A 163 -8.98 5.23 -7.63
CA LEU A 163 -9.71 5.34 -8.87
C LEU A 163 -10.37 3.99 -9.10
N SER A 164 -11.60 3.87 -8.60
CA SER A 164 -12.34 2.62 -8.63
C SER A 164 -12.51 2.08 -10.05
N GLY A 165 -12.21 0.80 -10.26
CA GLY A 165 -12.67 0.01 -11.41
C GLY A 165 -14.18 -0.31 -11.38
N TRP A 166 -14.98 0.44 -10.63
CA TRP A 166 -16.44 0.29 -10.42
C TRP A 166 -17.27 0.64 -11.67
N LYS A 167 -16.94 0.04 -12.82
CA LYS A 167 -17.84 -0.07 -13.99
C LYS A 167 -17.89 -1.47 -14.60
N LYS A 168 -17.44 -2.53 -13.92
CA LYS A 168 -17.46 -3.90 -14.47
C LYS A 168 -18.05 -5.00 -13.59
N TRP A 169 -18.93 -4.67 -12.62
CA TRP A 169 -19.75 -5.69 -11.95
C TRP A 169 -21.23 -5.68 -12.34
N PHE A 170 -21.72 -4.67 -13.07
CA PHE A 170 -23.09 -4.62 -13.58
C PHE A 170 -23.24 -4.92 -15.08
N LEU A 171 -22.18 -5.32 -15.78
CA LEU A 171 -22.21 -5.59 -17.24
C LEU A 171 -21.84 -7.03 -17.62
N SER A 172 -21.80 -7.97 -16.67
CA SER A 172 -21.69 -9.41 -17.00
C SER A 172 -22.99 -10.18 -16.73
N LEU A 173 -24.13 -9.48 -16.69
CA LEU A 173 -25.47 -10.05 -16.54
C LEU A 173 -26.45 -9.48 -17.57
N SER A 174 -25.94 -9.03 -18.73
CA SER A 174 -26.75 -8.64 -19.90
C SER A 174 -26.38 -9.50 -21.08
#